data_AF-A0A848D9P0-F1
#
_entry.id   AF-A0A848D9P0-F1
#
_cell.length_a   1.000
_cell.length_b   1.000
_cell.length_c   1.000
_cell.angle_alpha   90.00
_cell.angle_beta   90.00
_cell.angle_gamma   90.00
#
_symmetry.space_group_name_H-M   'P 1'
#
loop_
_entity.id
_entity.type
_entity.pdbx_description
1 polymer ?
#
loop_
_entity_poly.entity_id
_entity_poly.type
_entity_poly.pdbx_seq_one_letter_code
_entity_poly.pdbx_strand_id
1 'polypeptide(L)'
;MMHKKIVVIVLMIAFMFAQGCTERTLIAIDGSSTVFPISEAVAEEFQLVNPGIFVTVGVSGTGGGFKKFCAGEIDITDASRPIKQSEIEA
;
A
#
# COMPACT_ATOMS: atom_id res chain seq x y z
N MET A 1 15.52 -45.33 15.97
CA MET A 1 15.51 -43.94 16.48
C MET A 1 16.03 -42.89 15.49
N MET A 2 17.04 -43.20 14.66
CA MET A 2 17.64 -42.24 13.70
C MET A 2 16.68 -41.80 12.57
N HIS A 3 15.87 -42.71 12.02
CA HIS A 3 14.89 -42.41 10.96
C HIS A 3 13.80 -41.42 11.39
N LYS A 4 13.36 -41.46 12.66
CA LYS A 4 12.37 -40.51 13.20
C LYS A 4 12.96 -39.09 13.33
N LYS A 5 14.25 -38.96 13.62
CA LYS A 5 14.94 -37.66 13.71
C LYS A 5 15.11 -37.02 12.33
N ILE A 6 15.43 -37.82 11.30
CA ILE A 6 15.56 -37.34 9.91
C ILE A 6 14.22 -36.84 9.37
N VAL A 7 13.12 -37.57 9.61
CA VAL A 7 11.78 -37.14 9.19
C VAL A 7 11.36 -35.82 9.86
N VAL A 8 11.66 -35.65 11.15
CA VAL A 8 11.33 -34.40 11.88
C VAL A 8 12.13 -33.21 11.36
N ILE A 9 13.41 -33.39 11.03
CA ILE A 9 14.26 -32.33 10.49
C ILE A 9 13.78 -31.90 9.09
N VAL A 10 13.44 -32.86 8.22
CA VAL A 10 12.89 -32.56 6.89
C VAL A 10 11.53 -31.85 6.99
N LEU A 11 10.68 -32.25 7.94
CA LEU A 11 9.38 -31.59 8.19
C LEU A 11 9.55 -30.15 8.69
N MET A 12 10.54 -29.89 9.56
CA MET A 12 10.84 -28.54 10.04
C MET A 12 11.42 -27.63 8.96
N ILE A 13 12.29 -28.16 8.09
CA ILE A 13 12.85 -27.40 6.97
C ILE A 13 11.73 -27.05 5.98
N ALA A 14 10.82 -27.98 5.68
CA ALA A 14 9.66 -27.72 4.83
C ALA A 14 8.73 -26.64 5.41
N PHE A 15 8.59 -26.56 6.74
CA PHE A 15 7.80 -25.52 7.41
C PHE A 15 8.46 -24.13 7.33
N MET A 16 9.80 -24.04 7.34
CA MET A 16 10.52 -22.77 7.12
C MET A 16 10.39 -22.25 5.68
N PHE A 17 10.30 -23.14 4.69
CA PHE A 17 10.06 -22.74 3.29
C PHE A 17 8.60 -22.35 3.00
N ALA A 18 7.63 -22.80 3.81
CA ALA A 18 6.21 -22.43 3.67
C ALA A 18 5.88 -21.03 4.21
N GLN A 19 6.81 -20.39 4.93
CA GLN A 19 6.66 -19.02 5.45
C GLN A 19 7.12 -17.96 4.43
N GLY A 20 7.08 -18.28 3.13
CA GLY A 20 7.48 -17.40 2.04
C GLY A 20 6.83 -16.02 2.18
N CYS A 21 7.68 -15.02 2.39
CA CYS A 21 7.46 -13.58 2.44
C CYS A 21 6.06 -13.13 1.98
N THR A 22 5.20 -12.74 2.93
CA THR A 22 4.10 -11.81 2.60
C THR A 22 4.74 -10.49 2.20
N GLU A 23 4.88 -10.26 0.89
CA GLU A 23 5.29 -8.98 0.34
C GLU A 23 4.24 -7.95 0.77
N ARG A 24 4.61 -7.10 1.73
CA ARG A 24 3.74 -6.05 2.22
C ARG A 24 3.65 -4.98 1.14
N THR A 25 2.49 -4.89 0.49
CA THR A 25 2.24 -3.89 -0.55
C THR A 25 1.82 -2.59 0.12
N LEU A 26 2.49 -1.48 -0.18
CA LEU A 26 2.12 -0.15 0.28
C LEU A 26 1.47 0.61 -0.87
N ILE A 27 0.32 1.23 -0.60
CA ILE A 27 -0.35 2.17 -1.50
C ILE A 27 -0.32 3.55 -0.84
N ALA A 28 0.39 4.48 -1.46
CA ALA A 28 0.50 5.87 -1.02
C ALA A 28 -0.55 6.76 -1.71
N ILE A 29 -1.40 7.40 -0.91
CA ILE A 29 -2.43 8.34 -1.34
C ILE A 29 -2.13 9.72 -0.73
N ASP A 30 -2.23 10.79 -1.53
CA ASP A 30 -2.09 12.15 -1.03
C ASP A 30 -2.92 13.13 -1.88
N GLY A 31 -3.38 14.24 -1.30
CA GLY A 31 -3.96 15.33 -2.07
C GLY A 31 -5.00 16.14 -1.31
N SER A 32 -6.21 16.20 -1.86
CA SER A 32 -7.29 17.08 -1.43
C SER A 32 -7.73 16.86 0.02
N SER A 33 -7.67 17.91 0.84
CA SER A 33 -8.18 17.92 2.22
C SER A 33 -9.69 17.68 2.33
N THR A 34 -10.44 17.92 1.25
CA THR A 34 -11.90 17.65 1.23
C THR A 34 -12.24 16.19 0.99
N VAL A 35 -11.33 15.42 0.39
CA VAL A 35 -11.51 13.99 0.08
C VAL A 35 -10.89 13.13 1.18
N PHE A 36 -9.84 13.65 1.84
CA PHE A 36 -9.09 12.98 2.90
C PHE A 36 -9.96 12.21 3.92
N PRO A 37 -11.01 12.78 4.55
CA PRO A 37 -11.73 12.05 5.60
C PRO A 37 -12.44 10.79 5.08
N ILE A 38 -12.85 10.81 3.80
CA ILE A 38 -13.50 9.66 3.17
C ILE A 38 -12.43 8.64 2.74
N SER A 39 -11.33 9.09 2.16
CA SER A 39 -10.21 8.22 1.77
C SER A 39 -9.60 7.50 2.97
N GLU A 40 -9.46 8.17 4.11
CA GLU A 40 -8.96 7.57 5.36
C GLU A 40 -9.91 6.47 5.86
N ALA A 41 -11.21 6.73 5.93
CA ALA A 41 -12.20 5.73 6.34
C ALA A 41 -12.22 4.50 5.41
N VAL A 42 -12.09 4.72 4.09
CA VAL A 42 -12.00 3.63 3.11
C VAL A 42 -10.69 2.85 3.28
N ALA A 43 -9.57 3.53 3.53
CA ALA A 43 -8.28 2.90 3.76
C ALA A 43 -8.31 2.00 5.00
N GLU A 44 -8.95 2.42 6.09
CA GLU A 44 -9.12 1.59 7.29
C GLU A 44 -9.87 0.30 6.99
N GLU A 45 -11.06 0.39 6.39
CA GLU A 45 -11.89 -0.78 6.05
C GLU A 45 -11.23 -1.68 5.00
N PHE A 46 -10.56 -1.11 4.00
CA PHE A 46 -9.86 -1.86 2.96
C PHE A 46 -8.74 -2.73 3.53
N GLN A 47 -7.98 -2.21 4.48
CA GLN A 47 -6.88 -2.94 5.11
C GLN A 47 -7.38 -4.08 6.00
N LEU A 48 -8.55 -3.95 6.62
CA LEU A 48 -9.18 -5.03 7.40
C LEU A 48 -9.52 -6.25 6.52
N VAL A 49 -9.99 -6.01 5.29
CA VAL A 49 -10.41 -7.08 4.38
C VAL A 49 -9.30 -7.54 3.41
N ASN A 50 -8.19 -6.80 3.32
CA ASN A 50 -7.01 -7.15 2.52
C ASN A 50 -5.72 -7.23 3.37
N PRO A 51 -5.52 -8.32 4.12
CA PRO A 51 -4.30 -8.51 4.91
C PRO A 51 -3.04 -8.45 4.03
N GLY A 52 -2.03 -7.69 4.47
CA GLY A 52 -0.75 -7.54 3.76
C GLY A 52 -0.69 -6.36 2.79
N ILE A 53 -1.81 -5.67 2.55
CA ILE A 53 -1.82 -4.38 1.86
C ILE A 53 -1.97 -3.27 2.90
N PHE A 54 -1.15 -2.24 2.81
CA PHE A 54 -1.18 -1.06 3.65
C PHE A 54 -1.50 0.16 2.82
N VAL A 55 -2.34 1.04 3.33
CA VAL A 55 -2.75 2.26 2.65
C VAL A 55 -2.43 3.45 3.55
N THR A 56 -1.66 4.41 3.03
CA THR A 56 -1.38 5.68 3.72
C THR A 56 -2.11 6.80 3.00
N VAL A 57 -2.80 7.66 3.73
CA VAL A 57 -3.53 8.81 3.17
C VAL A 57 -2.93 10.09 3.75
N GLY A 58 -2.49 11.01 2.87
CA GLY A 58 -1.88 12.30 3.23
C GLY A 58 -2.68 13.49 2.71
N VAL A 59 -2.33 14.69 3.20
CA VAL A 59 -2.96 15.95 2.78
C VAL A 59 -1.91 16.97 2.33
N SER A 60 -1.83 17.17 1.02
CA SER A 60 -0.98 18.20 0.37
C SER A 60 -1.79 19.24 -0.42
N GLY A 61 -3.12 19.10 -0.45
CA GLY A 61 -4.01 19.82 -1.35
C GLY A 61 -3.96 19.28 -2.78
N THR A 62 -5.02 19.50 -3.57
CA THR A 62 -5.17 18.93 -4.93
C THR A 62 -3.96 19.20 -5.84
N GLY A 63 -3.41 20.42 -5.83
CA GLY A 63 -2.22 20.73 -6.65
C GLY A 63 -0.94 20.07 -6.13
N GLY A 64 -0.78 19.95 -4.81
CA GLY A 64 0.34 19.23 -4.21
C GLY A 64 0.28 17.73 -4.50
N GLY A 65 -0.92 17.14 -4.43
CA GLY A 65 -1.18 15.75 -4.83
C GLY A 65 -0.81 15.49 -6.28
N PHE A 66 -1.28 16.33 -7.22
CA PHE A 66 -0.90 16.20 -8.64
C PHE A 66 0.60 16.28 -8.86
N LYS A 67 1.30 17.20 -8.19
CA LYS A 67 2.76 17.31 -8.28
C LYS A 67 3.46 16.02 -7.84
N LYS A 68 3.10 15.49 -6.67
CA LYS A 68 3.68 14.24 -6.14
C LYS A 68 3.36 13.04 -7.03
N PHE A 69 2.13 12.98 -7.54
CA PHE A 69 1.68 11.91 -8.44
C PHE A 69 2.45 11.92 -9.76
N CYS A 70 2.59 13.09 -10.39
CA CYS A 70 3.35 13.20 -11.64
C CYS A 70 4.85 12.93 -11.45
N ALA A 71 5.38 13.20 -10.24
CA ALA A 71 6.74 12.83 -9.85
C ALA A 71 6.90 11.33 -9.51
N GLY A 72 5.82 10.54 -9.47
CA GLY A 72 5.85 9.12 -9.09
C GLY A 72 6.11 8.87 -7.59
N GLU A 73 5.89 9.87 -6.73
CA GLU A 73 6.07 9.76 -5.28
C GLU A 73 4.88 9.09 -4.56
N ILE A 74 3.70 9.09 -5.20
CA ILE A 74 2.46 8.51 -4.67
C ILE A 74 1.73 7.71 -5.77
N ASP A 75 0.94 6.73 -5.35
CA ASP A 75 0.19 5.84 -6.24
C ASP A 75 -1.17 6.41 -6.65
N ILE A 76 -1.79 7.22 -5.78
CA ILE A 76 -3.12 7.80 -6.00
C ILE A 76 -3.10 9.26 -5.52
N THR A 77 -3.72 10.15 -6.31
CA THR A 77 -3.92 11.54 -5.92
C THR A 77 -5.40 11.84 -5.64
N ASP A 78 -5.67 12.35 -4.44
CA ASP A 78 -6.99 12.86 -4.08
C ASP A 78 -7.20 14.26 -4.66
N ALA A 79 -8.34 14.49 -5.32
CA ALA A 79 -8.57 15.74 -6.04
C ALA A 79 -10.01 16.22 -5.91
N SER A 80 -10.20 17.48 -5.51
CA SER A 80 -11.50 18.17 -5.52
C SER A 80 -11.82 18.84 -6.87
N ARG A 81 -10.89 18.81 -7.82
CA ARG A 81 -11.04 19.37 -9.16
C ARG A 81 -10.24 18.55 -10.19
N PRO A 82 -10.54 18.68 -11.49
CA PRO A 82 -9.71 18.10 -12.54
C PRO A 82 -8.27 18.65 -12.52
N ILE A 83 -7.33 17.82 -13.00
CA ILE A 83 -5.95 18.21 -13.25
C ILE A 83 -5.89 19.25 -14.37
N LYS A 84 -4.99 20.23 -14.24
CA LYS A 84 -4.76 21.24 -15.27
C LYS A 84 -3.64 20.79 -16.20
N GLN A 85 -3.66 21.27 -17.43
CA GLN A 85 -2.58 21.00 -18.40
C GLN A 85 -1.21 21.41 -17.86
N SER A 86 -1.12 22.58 -17.20
CA SER A 86 0.11 23.07 -16.57
C SER A 86 0.63 22.18 -15.44
N GLU A 87 -0.20 21.32 -14.85
CA GLU A 87 0.21 20.39 -13.79
C GLU A 87 0.65 19.04 -14.35
N ILE A 88 0.26 18.70 -15.59
CA ILE A 88 0.73 17.53 -16.32
C ILE A 88 2.13 17.79 -16.89
N GLU A 89 2.39 19.03 -17.31
CA GLU A 89 3.63 19.46 -17.97
C GLU A 89 4.74 19.90 -16.99
N ALA A 90 4.42 20.01 -15.70
CA ALA A 90 5.33 20.49 -14.65
C ALA A 90 6.27 19.40 -14.13
#